data_AF-A0A8S3SVA7-F1
#
_entry.id   AF-A0A8S3SVA7-F1
#
_cell.length_a   1.000
_cell.length_b   1.000
_cell.length_c   1.000
_cell.angle_alpha   90.00
_cell.angle_beta   90.00
_cell.angle_gamma   90.00
#
_symmetry.space_group_name_H-M   'P 1'
#
loop_
_entity.id
_entity.type
_entity.pdbx_description
1 polymer ?
#
loop_
_entity_poly.entity_id
_entity_poly.type
_entity_poly.pdbx_seq_one_letter_code
_entity_poly.pdbx_strand_id
1 'polypeptide(L)'
;MKKFDILVQIEGENAYIMPSMFPPSSISTVCMDIGIVKANCKTSWFCMKFKFLPPSFFSHLLVWLMNNYRPTRVKSGFALYRGLCVFDLDSSRCEKLLMTMSIDTIALQIVSFSKQTQDLLEVCSGVRKDTRRKIVNLKKRYGIDLSYEQMFKCSDCTCHTEAFSLKQLIENTRNYCSHHQEAHESATIYSPWKVESTEGHIEKGMSKKHSQILQTCSEHMLENLYNVDMICEYLEVDDILTEEIRDTIKHKNGRQEQTKELLSILPFKGEKSYERFIEALKITENKNVAHYLEQQVGSTGTF
;
A
#
# COMPACT_ATOMS: atom_id res chain seq x y z
N MET A 1 -19.08 19.90 6.56
CA MET A 1 -19.01 18.43 6.46
C MET A 1 -18.03 17.93 5.39
N LYS A 2 -18.00 18.45 4.15
CA LYS A 2 -16.94 18.12 3.16
C LYS A 2 -15.50 18.30 3.67
N LYS A 3 -15.27 19.34 4.50
CA LYS A 3 -13.96 19.63 5.13
C LYS A 3 -13.41 18.50 6.02
N PHE A 4 -14.27 17.54 6.39
CA PHE A 4 -13.88 16.40 7.23
C PHE A 4 -13.65 15.12 6.43
N ASP A 5 -13.79 15.09 5.10
CA ASP A 5 -13.58 13.88 4.29
C ASP A 5 -14.38 12.65 4.76
N ILE A 6 -15.64 12.89 5.16
CA ILE A 6 -16.60 11.86 5.62
C ILE A 6 -17.84 11.75 4.73
N LEU A 7 -17.96 12.63 3.72
CA LEU A 7 -19.03 12.60 2.74
C LEU A 7 -18.43 12.32 1.38
N VAL A 8 -19.09 11.47 0.62
CA VAL A 8 -18.71 11.15 -0.75
C VAL A 8 -19.91 11.39 -1.67
N GLN A 9 -19.64 11.96 -2.84
CA GLN A 9 -20.61 12.02 -3.92
C GLN A 9 -20.39 10.81 -4.81
N ILE A 10 -21.42 9.99 -4.98
CA ILE A 10 -21.33 8.88 -5.91
C ILE A 10 -21.53 9.41 -7.33
N GLU A 11 -20.66 9.02 -8.25
CA GLU A 11 -20.73 9.44 -9.64
C GLU A 11 -22.11 9.09 -10.25
N GLY A 12 -22.78 10.11 -10.78
CA GLY A 12 -24.14 9.98 -11.33
C GLY A 12 -25.27 10.14 -10.32
N GLU A 13 -24.97 10.37 -9.04
CA GLU A 13 -25.96 10.71 -8.02
C GLU A 13 -25.81 12.17 -7.56
N ASN A 14 -26.94 12.86 -7.38
CA ASN A 14 -26.98 14.23 -6.85
C ASN A 14 -26.92 14.27 -5.31
N ALA A 15 -26.60 13.16 -4.67
CA ALA A 15 -26.59 13.01 -3.21
C ALA A 15 -25.16 12.80 -2.67
N TYR A 16 -24.92 13.35 -1.47
CA TYR A 16 -23.76 13.02 -0.67
C TYR A 16 -24.15 11.93 0.32
N ILE A 17 -23.34 10.89 0.41
CA ILE A 17 -23.58 9.77 1.32
C ILE A 17 -22.46 9.71 2.34
N MET A 18 -22.80 9.33 3.57
CA MET A 18 -21.85 9.06 4.64
C MET A 18 -21.61 7.54 4.70
N PRO A 19 -20.35 7.06 4.62
CA PRO A 19 -20.01 5.64 4.70
C PRO A 19 -20.68 4.83 5.81
N SER A 20 -20.84 5.42 7.00
CA SER A 20 -21.46 4.74 8.14
C SER A 20 -22.95 4.45 7.95
N MET A 21 -23.61 5.13 7.01
CA MET A 21 -25.02 4.95 6.67
C MET A 21 -25.28 3.87 5.63
N PHE A 22 -24.24 3.28 5.02
CA PHE A 22 -24.44 2.18 4.11
C PHE A 22 -25.16 1.01 4.79
N PRO A 23 -26.06 0.31 4.07
CA PRO A 23 -26.75 -0.83 4.63
C PRO A 23 -25.75 -1.95 4.96
N PRO A 24 -26.00 -2.75 6.00
CA PRO A 24 -25.22 -3.97 6.22
C PRO A 24 -25.53 -4.99 5.11
N SER A 25 -24.55 -5.82 4.76
CA SER A 25 -24.76 -7.01 3.94
C SER A 25 -23.75 -8.09 4.34
N SER A 26 -24.10 -9.34 4.08
CA SER A 26 -23.16 -10.44 4.22
C SER A 26 -22.21 -10.49 3.02
N ILE A 27 -20.98 -10.95 3.23
CA ILE A 27 -20.01 -11.15 2.15
C ILE A 27 -20.51 -12.16 1.12
N SER A 28 -21.21 -13.22 1.55
CA SER A 28 -21.74 -14.24 0.67
C SER A 28 -22.80 -13.69 -0.29
N THR A 29 -23.72 -12.86 0.20
CA THR A 29 -24.72 -12.16 -0.64
C THR A 29 -24.03 -11.32 -1.71
N VAL A 30 -23.03 -10.52 -1.33
CA VAL A 30 -22.31 -9.66 -2.28
C VAL A 30 -21.52 -10.49 -3.30
N CYS A 31 -20.85 -11.56 -2.85
CA CYS A 31 -20.14 -12.48 -3.74
C CYS A 31 -21.08 -13.14 -4.74
N MET A 32 -22.31 -13.48 -4.35
CA MET A 32 -23.32 -14.02 -5.26
C MET A 32 -23.80 -12.96 -6.26
N ASP A 33 -24.12 -11.75 -5.81
CA ASP A 33 -24.62 -10.66 -6.65
C ASP A 33 -23.62 -10.22 -7.72
N ILE A 34 -22.33 -10.21 -7.38
CA ILE A 34 -21.23 -9.85 -8.30
C ILE A 34 -20.77 -11.06 -9.13
N GLY A 35 -21.15 -12.27 -8.74
CA GLY A 35 -20.76 -13.49 -9.41
C GLY A 35 -19.31 -13.92 -9.13
N ILE A 36 -18.76 -13.55 -7.97
CA ILE A 36 -17.36 -13.83 -7.56
C ILE A 36 -17.05 -15.33 -7.55
N VAL A 37 -18.05 -16.18 -7.30
CA VAL A 37 -17.93 -17.64 -7.40
C VAL A 37 -17.52 -18.09 -8.81
N LYS A 38 -17.81 -17.29 -9.84
CA LYS A 38 -17.49 -17.54 -11.25
C LYS A 38 -16.23 -16.80 -11.72
N ALA A 39 -15.50 -16.15 -10.82
CA ALA A 39 -14.25 -15.49 -11.18
C ALA A 39 -13.22 -16.52 -11.63
N ASN A 40 -12.41 -16.17 -12.63
CA ASN A 40 -11.35 -17.06 -13.13
C ASN A 40 -10.17 -17.11 -12.16
N CYS A 41 -9.91 -15.99 -11.47
CA CYS A 41 -8.81 -15.87 -10.54
C CYS A 41 -9.22 -15.03 -9.33
N LYS A 42 -8.73 -15.42 -8.16
CA LYS A 42 -8.86 -14.70 -6.90
C LYS A 42 -7.50 -14.71 -6.22
N THR A 43 -7.04 -13.55 -5.77
CA THR A 43 -5.88 -13.52 -4.89
C THR A 43 -6.25 -14.10 -3.53
N SER A 44 -5.25 -14.45 -2.74
CA SER A 44 -5.40 -14.51 -1.29
C SER A 44 -5.91 -13.18 -0.72
N TRP A 45 -6.34 -13.18 0.54
CA TRP A 45 -6.65 -11.95 1.25
C TRP A 45 -5.38 -11.36 1.87
N PHE A 46 -5.13 -10.08 1.65
CA PHE A 46 -4.17 -9.28 2.40
C PHE A 46 -4.88 -8.57 3.54
N CYS A 47 -4.53 -8.90 4.77
CA CYS A 47 -5.16 -8.39 5.98
C CYS A 47 -4.20 -7.49 6.74
N MET A 48 -4.66 -6.31 7.12
CA MET A 48 -3.95 -5.37 7.98
C MET A 48 -4.62 -5.39 9.34
N LYS A 49 -3.98 -6.02 10.33
CA LYS A 49 -4.51 -6.15 11.69
C LYS A 49 -3.93 -5.07 12.59
N PHE A 50 -4.77 -4.13 12.99
CA PHE A 50 -4.41 -2.98 13.81
C PHE A 50 -4.54 -3.32 15.31
N LYS A 51 -3.74 -2.68 16.16
CA LYS A 51 -3.96 -2.74 17.62
C LYS A 51 -5.27 -2.04 18.00
N PHE A 52 -5.58 -0.95 17.30
CA PHE A 52 -6.81 -0.19 17.43
C PHE A 52 -7.13 0.46 16.07
N LEU A 53 -8.33 0.23 15.56
CA LEU A 53 -8.81 0.83 14.32
C LEU A 53 -9.95 1.81 14.63
N PRO A 54 -9.72 3.13 14.59
CA PRO A 54 -10.77 4.10 14.87
C PRO A 54 -11.95 3.94 13.87
N PRO A 55 -13.23 3.94 14.32
CA PRO A 55 -14.36 3.80 13.41
C PRO A 55 -14.42 4.86 12.28
N SER A 56 -13.92 6.07 12.55
CA SER A 56 -13.82 7.15 11.57
C SER A 56 -12.77 6.87 10.48
N PHE A 57 -11.73 6.08 10.80
CA PHE A 57 -10.67 5.73 9.87
C PHE A 57 -11.22 5.10 8.59
N PHE A 58 -12.16 4.17 8.75
CA PHE A 58 -12.82 3.50 7.63
C PHE A 58 -13.53 4.48 6.70
N SER A 59 -14.21 5.48 7.26
CA SER A 59 -14.91 6.47 6.45
C SER A 59 -13.93 7.25 5.57
N HIS A 60 -12.76 7.62 6.10
CA HIS A 60 -11.74 8.31 5.31
C HIS A 60 -11.06 7.42 4.26
N LEU A 61 -10.79 6.15 4.61
CA LEU A 61 -10.24 5.21 3.64
C LEU A 61 -11.24 4.95 2.51
N LEU A 62 -12.53 4.80 2.85
CA LEU A 62 -13.58 4.54 1.88
C LEU A 62 -13.83 5.73 0.96
N VAL A 63 -13.91 6.94 1.51
CA VAL A 63 -14.01 8.18 0.71
C VAL A 63 -12.82 8.29 -0.24
N TRP A 64 -11.61 7.94 0.22
CA TRP A 64 -10.44 7.92 -0.66
C TRP A 64 -10.55 6.85 -1.75
N LEU A 65 -10.95 5.62 -1.43
CA LEU A 65 -11.15 4.57 -2.44
C LEU A 65 -12.18 4.99 -3.49
N MET A 66 -13.30 5.57 -3.08
CA MET A 66 -14.34 6.05 -3.99
C MET A 66 -13.90 7.22 -4.88
N ASN A 67 -12.88 7.96 -4.48
CA ASN A 67 -12.28 9.01 -5.31
C ASN A 67 -11.26 8.47 -6.32
N ASN A 68 -10.72 7.27 -6.11
CA ASN A 68 -9.68 6.67 -6.97
C ASN A 68 -10.20 5.50 -7.80
N TYR A 69 -11.25 4.84 -7.33
CA TYR A 69 -11.83 3.65 -7.95
C TYR A 69 -13.33 3.79 -8.07
N ARG A 70 -13.88 3.23 -9.15
CA ARG A 70 -15.32 3.24 -9.39
C ARG A 70 -15.98 2.15 -8.56
N PRO A 71 -16.99 2.44 -7.72
CA PRO A 71 -17.74 1.39 -7.04
C PRO A 71 -18.43 0.46 -8.04
N THR A 72 -18.31 -0.85 -7.83
CA THR A 72 -18.94 -1.86 -8.69
C THR A 72 -20.46 -1.75 -8.59
N ARG A 73 -21.15 -1.76 -9.73
CA ARG A 73 -22.62 -1.79 -9.79
C ARG A 73 -23.16 -3.22 -9.67
N VAL A 74 -24.22 -3.36 -8.89
CA VAL A 74 -25.04 -4.57 -8.71
C VAL A 74 -26.51 -4.26 -9.01
N LYS A 75 -27.39 -5.26 -9.03
CA LYS A 75 -28.82 -5.05 -9.34
C LYS A 75 -29.50 -4.03 -8.42
N SER A 76 -29.10 -3.99 -7.15
CA SER A 76 -29.66 -3.12 -6.13
C SER A 76 -28.99 -1.74 -6.01
N GLY A 77 -28.01 -1.42 -6.87
CA GLY A 77 -27.29 -0.15 -6.84
C GLY A 77 -25.77 -0.34 -6.91
N PHE A 78 -25.04 0.22 -5.96
CA PHE A 78 -23.59 0.03 -5.83
C PHE A 78 -23.27 -0.98 -4.74
N ALA A 79 -22.20 -1.75 -4.93
CA ALA A 79 -21.69 -2.72 -3.95
C ALA A 79 -20.95 -2.02 -2.79
N LEU A 80 -21.67 -1.13 -2.09
CA LEU A 80 -21.19 -0.34 -0.95
C LEU A 80 -22.05 -0.67 0.27
N TYR A 81 -21.45 -1.38 1.22
CA TYR A 81 -22.11 -1.87 2.43
C TYR A 81 -21.30 -1.48 3.66
N ARG A 82 -21.93 -1.51 4.82
CA ARG A 82 -21.23 -1.28 6.09
C ARG A 82 -20.18 -2.37 6.31
N GLY A 83 -18.91 -2.01 6.21
CA GLY A 83 -17.77 -2.91 6.39
C GLY A 83 -17.45 -3.81 5.19
N LEU A 84 -18.07 -3.58 4.03
CA LEU A 84 -17.77 -4.31 2.80
C LEU A 84 -18.00 -3.42 1.58
N CYS A 85 -17.00 -3.27 0.73
CA CYS A 85 -17.10 -2.47 -0.49
C CYS A 85 -16.40 -3.20 -1.64
N VAL A 86 -16.94 -3.04 -2.85
CA VAL A 86 -16.34 -3.60 -4.07
C VAL A 86 -16.15 -2.51 -5.12
N PHE A 87 -14.95 -2.46 -5.69
CA PHE A 87 -14.53 -1.46 -6.65
C PHE A 87 -14.05 -2.11 -7.94
N ASP A 88 -14.33 -1.48 -9.07
CA ASP A 88 -13.74 -1.84 -10.36
C ASP A 88 -12.33 -1.22 -10.44
N LEU A 89 -11.31 -2.05 -10.68
CA LEU A 89 -9.91 -1.64 -10.77
C LEU A 89 -9.50 -1.23 -12.19
N ASP A 90 -10.26 -1.68 -13.19
CA ASP A 90 -10.00 -1.46 -14.60
C ASP A 90 -11.24 -0.92 -15.33
N SER A 91 -11.00 -0.35 -16.52
CA SER A 91 -12.09 0.17 -17.35
C SER A 91 -12.97 -0.94 -17.94
N SER A 92 -12.42 -2.15 -18.08
CA SER A 92 -13.14 -3.33 -18.57
C SER A 92 -14.09 -3.93 -17.51
N ARG A 93 -13.92 -3.53 -16.24
CA ARG A 93 -14.64 -4.03 -15.06
C ARG A 93 -14.45 -5.52 -14.80
N CYS A 94 -13.41 -6.11 -15.40
CA CYS A 94 -13.06 -7.51 -15.20
C CYS A 94 -12.22 -7.69 -13.94
N GLU A 95 -11.61 -6.64 -13.41
CA GLU A 95 -10.83 -6.70 -12.18
C GLU A 95 -11.53 -5.93 -11.07
N LYS A 96 -11.66 -6.57 -9.92
CA LYS A 96 -12.40 -6.02 -8.79
C LYS A 96 -11.57 -6.09 -7.52
N LEU A 97 -11.55 -4.99 -6.78
CA LEU A 97 -11.04 -4.92 -5.42
C LEU A 97 -12.19 -5.10 -4.44
N LEU A 98 -12.13 -6.17 -3.66
CA LEU A 98 -12.97 -6.36 -2.48
C LEU A 98 -12.20 -5.81 -1.28
N MET A 99 -12.86 -4.93 -0.53
CA MET A 99 -12.39 -4.50 0.79
C MET A 99 -13.43 -4.88 1.84
N THR A 100 -12.99 -5.61 2.85
CA THR A 100 -13.79 -5.90 4.05
C THR A 100 -13.16 -5.25 5.27
N MET A 101 -13.98 -4.94 6.26
CA MET A 101 -13.55 -4.42 7.54
C MET A 101 -14.22 -5.19 8.68
N SER A 102 -13.42 -5.57 9.67
CA SER A 102 -13.87 -6.04 10.98
C SER A 102 -13.50 -5.03 12.07
N ILE A 103 -13.57 -5.42 13.34
CA ILE A 103 -13.30 -4.54 14.49
C ILE A 103 -11.90 -3.90 14.42
N ASP A 104 -10.90 -4.69 14.06
CA ASP A 104 -9.49 -4.32 14.12
C ASP A 104 -8.73 -4.63 12.82
N THR A 105 -9.42 -5.14 11.79
CA THR A 105 -8.78 -5.64 10.57
C THR A 105 -9.42 -5.04 9.33
N ILE A 106 -8.57 -4.61 8.39
CA ILE A 106 -8.97 -4.31 7.01
C ILE A 106 -8.41 -5.41 6.13
N ALA A 107 -9.24 -6.06 5.32
CA ALA A 107 -8.80 -7.11 4.41
C ALA A 107 -9.15 -6.78 2.97
N LEU A 108 -8.16 -6.96 2.08
CA LEU A 108 -8.23 -6.70 0.65
C LEU A 108 -8.12 -8.02 -0.12
N GLN A 109 -8.92 -8.17 -1.16
CA GLN A 109 -8.81 -9.26 -2.13
C GLN A 109 -9.04 -8.72 -3.53
N ILE A 110 -8.24 -9.16 -4.49
CA ILE A 110 -8.46 -8.84 -5.90
C ILE A 110 -9.03 -10.07 -6.61
N VAL A 111 -10.04 -9.82 -7.42
CA VAL A 111 -10.77 -10.84 -8.17
C VAL A 111 -10.73 -10.46 -9.64
N SER A 112 -10.33 -11.39 -10.50
CA SER A 112 -10.30 -11.21 -11.94
C SER A 112 -11.26 -12.18 -12.65
N PHE A 113 -12.12 -11.59 -13.49
CA PHE A 113 -13.02 -12.27 -14.42
C PHE A 113 -12.39 -12.38 -15.82
N SER A 114 -11.22 -11.77 -16.04
CA SER A 114 -10.45 -11.96 -17.26
C SER A 114 -9.73 -13.32 -17.22
N LYS A 115 -9.42 -13.87 -18.39
CA LYS A 115 -8.54 -15.04 -18.51
C LYS A 115 -7.05 -14.65 -18.50
N GLN A 116 -6.76 -13.37 -18.75
CA GLN A 116 -5.40 -12.83 -18.71
C GLN A 116 -5.10 -12.43 -17.26
N THR A 117 -4.15 -13.12 -16.64
CA THR A 117 -3.76 -12.92 -15.23
C THR A 117 -2.38 -12.27 -15.10
N GLN A 118 -1.73 -11.95 -16.22
CA GLN A 118 -0.32 -11.58 -16.24
C GLN A 118 -0.03 -10.25 -15.51
N ASP A 119 -1.04 -9.40 -15.35
CA ASP A 119 -0.92 -8.09 -14.72
C ASP A 119 -1.41 -8.07 -13.26
N LEU A 120 -1.92 -9.20 -12.74
CA LEU A 120 -2.55 -9.24 -11.41
C LEU A 120 -1.57 -8.87 -10.29
N LEU A 121 -0.28 -9.22 -10.43
CA LEU A 121 0.76 -8.88 -9.46
C LEU A 121 1.02 -7.36 -9.41
N GLU A 122 1.03 -6.69 -10.56
CA GLU A 122 1.21 -5.24 -10.63
C GLU A 122 0.01 -4.52 -9.99
N VAL A 123 -1.21 -5.00 -10.26
CA VAL A 123 -2.44 -4.48 -9.66
C VAL A 123 -2.42 -4.67 -8.13
N CYS A 124 -2.03 -5.84 -7.63
CA CYS A 124 -1.90 -6.09 -6.20
C CYS A 124 -0.89 -5.15 -5.54
N SER A 125 0.28 -4.98 -6.16
CA SER A 125 1.33 -4.07 -5.69
C SER A 125 0.83 -2.62 -5.63
N GLY A 126 0.17 -2.15 -6.69
CA GLY A 126 -0.42 -0.80 -6.76
C GLY A 126 -1.45 -0.56 -5.66
N VAL A 127 -2.44 -1.44 -5.54
CA VAL A 127 -3.50 -1.34 -4.52
C VAL A 127 -2.91 -1.34 -3.10
N ARG A 128 -1.96 -2.24 -2.83
CA ARG A 128 -1.27 -2.33 -1.53
C ARG A 128 -0.54 -1.03 -1.21
N LYS A 129 0.28 -0.55 -2.15
CA LYS A 129 1.09 0.67 -2.01
C LYS A 129 0.22 1.89 -1.74
N ASP A 130 -0.83 2.07 -2.54
CA ASP A 130 -1.73 3.20 -2.40
C ASP A 130 -2.51 3.16 -1.08
N THR A 131 -2.95 1.97 -0.66
CA THR A 131 -3.62 1.79 0.63
C THR A 131 -2.67 2.11 1.81
N ARG A 132 -1.42 1.63 1.76
CA ARG A 132 -0.40 1.95 2.77
C ARG A 132 -0.13 3.45 2.83
N ARG A 133 0.07 4.10 1.68
CA ARG A 133 0.25 5.56 1.59
C ARG A 133 -0.90 6.29 2.24
N LYS A 134 -2.15 5.84 2.01
CA LYS A 134 -3.32 6.43 2.63
C LYS A 134 -3.35 6.25 4.15
N ILE A 135 -3.00 5.06 4.65
CA ILE A 135 -2.91 4.79 6.10
C ILE A 135 -1.89 5.73 6.75
N VAL A 136 -0.68 5.86 6.18
CA VAL A 136 0.37 6.76 6.70
C VAL A 136 -0.08 8.22 6.71
N ASN A 137 -0.72 8.67 5.63
CA ASN A 137 -1.27 10.03 5.57
C ASN A 137 -2.34 10.28 6.67
N LEU A 138 -3.17 9.29 6.96
CA LEU A 138 -4.18 9.38 8.02
C LEU A 138 -3.54 9.34 9.42
N LYS A 139 -2.51 8.50 9.64
CA LYS A 139 -1.69 8.49 10.87
C LYS A 139 -1.13 9.88 11.14
N LYS A 140 -0.49 10.49 10.14
CA LYS A 140 0.06 11.84 10.24
C LYS A 140 -1.02 12.89 10.53
N ARG A 141 -2.15 12.84 9.82
CA ARG A 141 -3.23 13.82 9.96
C ARG A 141 -3.85 13.84 11.36
N TYR A 142 -4.02 12.66 11.97
CA TYR A 142 -4.73 12.53 13.24
C TYR A 142 -3.81 12.34 14.45
N GLY A 143 -2.50 12.13 14.24
CA GLY A 143 -1.56 11.83 15.32
C GLY A 143 -1.91 10.53 16.06
N ILE A 144 -2.60 9.60 15.39
CA ILE A 144 -3.01 8.31 15.96
C ILE A 144 -2.02 7.26 15.49
N ASP A 145 -1.54 6.41 16.39
CA ASP A 145 -0.76 5.26 15.96
C ASP A 145 -1.66 4.24 15.26
N LEU A 146 -1.41 4.07 13.96
CA LEU A 146 -2.09 3.12 13.09
C LEU A 146 -1.11 2.03 12.65
N SER A 147 -0.28 1.56 13.59
CA SER A 147 0.55 0.38 13.37
C SER A 147 -0.33 -0.84 13.15
N TYR A 148 0.06 -1.68 12.18
CA TYR A 148 -0.65 -2.91 11.85
C TYR A 148 0.31 -4.04 11.53
N GLU A 149 -0.13 -5.26 11.84
CA GLU A 149 0.53 -6.49 11.43
C GLU A 149 -0.03 -6.95 10.07
N GLN A 150 0.86 -7.40 9.18
CA GLN A 150 0.48 -7.99 7.91
C GLN A 150 0.12 -9.46 8.10
N MET A 151 -1.13 -9.77 7.79
CA MET A 151 -1.72 -11.10 7.92
C MET A 151 -2.29 -11.52 6.56
N PHE A 152 -2.47 -12.82 6.34
CA PHE A 152 -2.95 -13.35 5.08
C PHE A 152 -3.98 -14.45 5.25
N LYS A 153 -4.86 -14.61 4.28
CA LYS A 153 -5.81 -15.74 4.21
C LYS A 153 -5.82 -16.34 2.83
N CYS A 154 -6.19 -17.61 2.73
CA CYS A 154 -6.39 -18.27 1.44
C CYS A 154 -7.45 -17.55 0.57
N SER A 155 -7.43 -17.76 -0.74
CA SER A 155 -8.37 -17.15 -1.70
C SER A 155 -9.85 -17.44 -1.42
N ASP A 156 -10.14 -18.59 -0.82
CA ASP A 156 -11.49 -19.10 -0.61
C ASP A 156 -12.00 -18.88 0.82
N CYS A 157 -11.17 -18.25 1.65
CA CYS A 157 -11.47 -17.94 3.03
C CYS A 157 -12.45 -16.76 3.15
N THR A 158 -13.16 -16.67 4.27
CA THR A 158 -13.98 -15.50 4.61
C THR A 158 -13.21 -14.52 5.50
N CYS A 159 -13.71 -13.27 5.60
CA CYS A 159 -13.10 -12.25 6.44
C CYS A 159 -13.06 -12.61 7.94
N HIS A 160 -13.78 -13.65 8.39
CA HIS A 160 -13.85 -14.07 9.79
C HIS A 160 -12.95 -15.27 10.15
N THR A 161 -12.30 -15.91 9.18
CA THR A 161 -11.41 -17.05 9.46
C THR A 161 -10.08 -16.60 10.07
N GLU A 162 -9.35 -17.54 10.67
CA GLU A 162 -7.98 -17.31 11.11
C GLU A 162 -7.10 -16.85 9.93
N ALA A 163 -6.16 -15.97 10.24
CA ALA A 163 -5.20 -15.45 9.29
C ALA A 163 -3.79 -15.91 9.68
N PHE A 164 -2.95 -16.14 8.67
CA PHE A 164 -1.56 -16.50 8.84
C PHE A 164 -0.71 -15.23 8.94
N SER A 165 0.23 -15.17 9.88
CA SER A 165 1.23 -14.09 9.87
C SER A 165 2.22 -14.29 8.74
N LEU A 166 2.85 -13.21 8.27
CA LEU A 166 3.90 -13.31 7.26
C LEU A 166 5.03 -14.26 7.71
N LYS A 167 5.43 -14.16 8.98
CA LYS A 167 6.45 -15.02 9.59
C LYS A 167 6.07 -16.50 9.47
N GLN A 168 4.84 -16.86 9.82
CA GLN A 168 4.35 -18.24 9.71
C GLN A 168 4.38 -18.75 8.26
N LEU A 169 4.04 -17.91 7.28
CA LEU A 169 4.06 -18.29 5.86
C LEU A 169 5.48 -18.42 5.30
N ILE A 170 6.46 -17.71 5.86
CA ILE A 170 7.87 -17.85 5.48
C ILE A 170 8.47 -19.11 6.09
N GLU A 171 8.17 -19.40 7.37
CA GLU A 171 8.73 -20.54 8.09
C GLU A 171 8.16 -21.89 7.65
N ASN A 172 6.91 -21.90 7.18
CA ASN A 172 6.24 -23.12 6.74
C ASN A 172 6.01 -23.10 5.23
N THR A 173 6.35 -24.17 4.52
CA THR A 173 6.09 -24.29 3.07
C THR A 173 4.62 -24.50 2.74
N ARG A 174 3.86 -25.11 3.66
CA ARG A 174 2.42 -25.34 3.54
C ARG A 174 1.68 -24.93 4.80
N ASN A 175 0.48 -24.38 4.63
CA ASN A 175 -0.39 -23.98 5.73
C ASN A 175 -1.79 -24.56 5.54
N TYR A 176 -2.34 -25.13 6.60
CA TYR A 176 -3.66 -25.75 6.60
C TYR A 176 -4.74 -24.69 6.83
N CYS A 177 -5.71 -24.62 5.93
CA CYS A 177 -6.88 -23.76 6.06
C CYS A 177 -8.03 -24.52 6.72
N SER A 178 -8.42 -24.11 7.93
CA SER A 178 -9.54 -24.72 8.66
C SER A 178 -10.91 -24.46 8.02
N HIS A 179 -11.04 -23.43 7.17
CA HIS A 179 -12.33 -23.05 6.57
C HIS A 179 -12.84 -24.07 5.55
N HIS A 180 -11.96 -24.57 4.69
CA HIS A 180 -12.31 -25.53 3.63
C HIS A 180 -11.46 -26.80 3.71
N GLN A 181 -10.74 -27.00 4.83
CA GLN A 181 -10.05 -28.23 5.21
C GLN A 181 -8.92 -28.69 4.26
N GLU A 182 -8.22 -27.75 3.63
CA GLU A 182 -7.14 -28.06 2.68
C GLU A 182 -5.83 -27.35 3.03
N ALA A 183 -4.71 -27.96 2.63
CA ALA A 183 -3.38 -27.39 2.79
C ALA A 183 -2.94 -26.64 1.54
N HIS A 184 -2.61 -25.36 1.70
CA HIS A 184 -2.10 -24.49 0.64
C HIS A 184 -0.59 -24.40 0.67
N GLU A 185 0.03 -24.14 -0.48
CA GLU A 185 1.41 -23.66 -0.50
C GLU A 185 1.47 -22.23 0.03
N SER A 186 2.38 -21.95 0.95
CA SER A 186 2.47 -20.63 1.56
C SER A 186 2.77 -19.56 0.53
N ALA A 187 3.62 -19.88 -0.46
CA ALA A 187 3.95 -18.98 -1.54
C ALA A 187 2.70 -18.47 -2.28
N THR A 188 1.72 -19.32 -2.57
CA THR A 188 0.49 -18.88 -3.26
C THR A 188 -0.39 -17.98 -2.40
N ILE A 189 -0.24 -18.03 -1.07
CA ILE A 189 -0.96 -17.17 -0.14
C ILE A 189 -0.33 -15.77 -0.08
N TYR A 190 0.99 -15.62 0.09
CA TYR A 190 1.55 -14.27 0.25
C TYR A 190 2.13 -13.68 -1.03
N SER A 191 2.52 -14.48 -2.03
CA SER A 191 3.17 -14.00 -3.26
C SER A 191 2.36 -12.97 -4.05
N PRO A 192 1.01 -13.04 -4.16
CA PRO A 192 0.26 -12.04 -4.91
C PRO A 192 0.43 -10.63 -4.31
N TRP A 193 0.63 -10.58 -2.99
CA TRP A 193 0.77 -9.36 -2.22
C TRP A 193 2.20 -9.08 -1.81
N LYS A 194 3.13 -9.99 -2.15
CA LYS A 194 4.53 -9.86 -1.80
C LYS A 194 5.02 -8.61 -2.49
N VAL A 195 5.50 -7.65 -1.71
CA VAL A 195 6.44 -6.68 -2.23
C VAL A 195 7.58 -7.54 -2.73
N GLU A 196 7.99 -7.38 -3.98
CA GLU A 196 9.38 -7.70 -4.30
C GLU A 196 10.22 -6.85 -3.35
N SER A 197 10.43 -7.33 -2.13
CA SER A 197 11.57 -6.96 -1.36
C SER A 197 12.69 -7.27 -2.33
N THR A 198 13.38 -6.22 -2.70
CA THR A 198 14.63 -6.23 -3.45
C THR A 198 15.70 -6.86 -2.55
N GLU A 199 15.36 -7.99 -1.96
CA GLU A 199 16.02 -8.82 -0.97
C GLU A 199 15.86 -10.24 -1.50
N GLY A 200 16.50 -10.49 -2.64
CA GLY A 200 16.51 -11.79 -3.30
C GLY A 200 16.93 -11.71 -4.77
N HIS A 201 16.43 -10.69 -5.47
CA HIS A 201 17.20 -10.11 -6.56
C HIS A 201 18.18 -9.13 -5.92
N ILE A 202 19.47 -9.31 -6.18
CA ILE A 202 20.38 -8.17 -6.22
C ILE A 202 19.78 -7.26 -7.29
N GLU A 203 18.82 -6.41 -6.91
CA GLU A 203 18.52 -5.26 -7.74
C GLU A 203 19.87 -4.61 -7.93
N LYS A 204 20.27 -4.51 -9.20
CA LYS A 204 21.44 -3.75 -9.59
C LYS A 204 21.29 -2.44 -8.84
N GLY A 205 22.18 -2.19 -7.87
CA GLY A 205 22.11 -1.00 -7.05
C GLY A 205 21.98 0.23 -7.94
N MET A 206 21.47 1.32 -7.37
CA MET A 206 21.30 2.58 -8.07
C MET A 206 22.41 2.82 -9.09
N SER A 207 22.04 3.22 -10.32
CA SER A 207 23.03 3.43 -11.38
C SER A 207 24.20 4.28 -10.91
N LYS A 208 25.40 3.96 -11.42
CA LYS A 208 26.64 4.65 -11.05
C LYS A 208 26.52 6.16 -11.14
N LYS A 209 25.77 6.65 -12.14
CA LYS A 209 25.47 8.07 -12.33
C LYS A 209 24.73 8.65 -11.12
N HIS A 210 23.58 8.09 -10.75
CA HIS A 210 22.79 8.57 -9.62
C HIS A 210 23.53 8.41 -8.28
N SER A 211 24.25 7.31 -8.09
CA SER A 211 25.07 7.08 -6.89
C SER A 211 26.21 8.12 -6.77
N GLN A 212 26.90 8.43 -7.86
CA GLN A 212 27.91 9.48 -7.90
C GLN A 212 27.32 10.86 -7.58
N ILE A 213 26.12 11.17 -8.11
CA ILE A 213 25.46 12.44 -7.80
C ILE A 213 25.18 12.56 -6.30
N LEU A 214 24.67 11.51 -5.65
CA LEU A 214 24.44 11.53 -4.20
C LEU A 214 25.75 11.70 -3.40
N GLN A 215 26.83 11.05 -3.84
CA GLN A 215 28.14 11.18 -3.20
C GLN A 215 28.71 12.60 -3.35
N THR A 216 28.72 13.15 -4.57
CA THR A 216 29.24 14.50 -4.86
C THR A 216 28.41 15.59 -4.18
N CYS A 217 27.10 15.37 -4.02
CA CYS A 217 26.20 16.34 -3.39
C CYS A 217 26.03 16.11 -1.87
N SER A 218 26.77 15.17 -1.28
CA SER A 218 26.57 14.74 0.11
C SER A 218 26.75 15.89 1.11
N GLU A 219 27.79 16.71 0.95
CA GLU A 219 28.04 17.88 1.82
C GLU A 219 26.88 18.87 1.78
N HIS A 220 26.42 19.22 0.58
CA HIS A 220 25.27 20.11 0.40
C HIS A 220 24.01 19.55 1.06
N MET A 221 23.77 18.24 0.95
CA MET A 221 22.63 17.58 1.60
C MET A 221 22.78 17.56 3.12
N LEU A 222 23.95 17.30 3.67
CA LEU A 222 24.19 17.31 5.12
C LEU A 222 23.90 18.68 5.76
N GLU A 223 24.14 19.76 5.02
CA GLU A 223 23.86 21.13 5.47
C GLU A 223 22.39 21.53 5.31
N ASN A 224 21.78 21.18 4.18
CA ASN A 224 20.51 21.78 3.76
C ASN A 224 19.29 20.87 3.96
N LEU A 225 19.47 19.56 4.14
CA LEU A 225 18.37 18.61 4.25
C LEU A 225 17.79 18.67 5.67
N TYR A 226 16.49 18.87 5.79
CA TYR A 226 15.78 18.91 7.07
C TYR A 226 14.60 17.92 7.06
N ASN A 227 14.09 17.59 8.26
CA ASN A 227 13.04 16.59 8.44
C ASN A 227 13.38 15.21 7.86
N VAL A 228 14.59 14.71 8.13
CA VAL A 228 15.07 13.38 7.69
C VAL A 228 14.07 12.27 8.03
N ASP A 229 13.45 12.35 9.21
CA ASP A 229 12.42 11.40 9.67
C ASP A 229 11.25 11.30 8.68
N MET A 230 10.71 12.44 8.22
CA MET A 230 9.62 12.46 7.23
C MET A 230 10.04 11.93 5.86
N ILE A 231 11.30 12.16 5.45
CA ILE A 231 11.83 11.60 4.21
C ILE A 231 11.89 10.07 4.33
N CYS A 232 12.38 9.57 5.47
CA CYS A 232 12.46 8.13 5.72
C CYS A 232 11.06 7.49 5.76
N GLU A 233 10.07 8.13 6.39
CA GLU A 233 8.67 7.69 6.37
C GLU A 233 8.12 7.61 4.93
N TYR A 234 8.43 8.58 4.08
CA TYR A 234 7.98 8.57 2.69
C TYR A 234 8.63 7.42 1.89
N LEU A 235 9.94 7.24 2.05
CA LEU A 235 10.67 6.16 1.38
C LEU A 235 10.25 4.78 1.86
N GLU A 236 9.85 4.64 3.13
CA GLU A 236 9.32 3.40 3.69
C GLU A 236 7.93 3.06 3.12
N VAL A 237 7.07 4.06 2.90
CA VAL A 237 5.79 3.88 2.20
C VAL A 237 5.98 3.35 0.78
N ASP A 238 7.04 3.80 0.11
CA ASP A 238 7.40 3.36 -1.23
C ASP A 238 8.26 2.08 -1.25
N ASP A 239 8.39 1.41 -0.09
CA ASP A 239 9.14 0.17 0.11
C ASP A 239 10.65 0.26 -0.24
N ILE A 240 11.21 1.48 -0.28
CA ILE A 240 12.65 1.72 -0.47
C ILE A 240 13.41 1.45 0.84
N LEU A 241 12.81 1.83 1.97
CA LEU A 241 13.35 1.55 3.30
C LEU A 241 12.45 0.55 4.03
N THR A 242 13.06 -0.38 4.76
CA THR A 242 12.33 -1.19 5.72
C THR A 242 12.13 -0.41 7.02
N GLU A 243 11.15 -0.82 7.83
CA GLU A 243 10.92 -0.25 9.16
C GLU A 243 12.18 -0.32 10.04
N GLU A 244 12.89 -1.44 10.03
CA GLU A 244 14.14 -1.64 10.77
C GLU A 244 15.24 -0.64 10.35
N ILE A 245 15.36 -0.39 9.05
CA ILE A 245 16.33 0.57 8.50
C ILE A 245 15.95 2.00 8.86
N ARG A 246 14.66 2.36 8.71
CA ARG A 246 14.14 3.67 9.13
C ARG A 246 14.43 3.91 10.60
N ASP A 247 14.16 2.93 11.45
CA ASP A 247 14.41 3.05 12.88
C ASP A 247 15.90 3.19 13.18
N THR A 248 16.77 2.45 12.46
CA THR A 248 18.22 2.59 12.57
C THR A 248 18.69 4.01 12.22
N ILE A 249 18.15 4.60 11.16
CA ILE A 249 18.44 5.99 10.76
C ILE A 249 17.94 6.93 11.86
N LYS A 250 16.68 6.78 12.31
CA LYS A 250 16.04 7.66 13.29
C LYS A 250 16.80 7.73 14.63
N HIS A 251 17.40 6.62 15.06
CA HIS A 251 18.18 6.55 16.30
C HIS A 251 19.59 7.14 16.20
N LYS A 252 20.03 7.63 15.03
CA LYS A 252 21.31 8.35 14.91
C LYS A 252 21.26 9.69 15.61
N ASN A 253 22.36 10.05 16.25
CA ASN A 253 22.48 11.29 17.03
C ASN A 253 22.61 12.51 16.11
N GLY A 254 21.49 13.19 15.91
CA GLY A 254 21.44 14.46 15.19
C GLY A 254 21.22 14.30 13.69
N ARG A 255 20.64 15.35 13.10
CA ARG A 255 20.19 15.40 11.70
C ARG A 255 21.29 15.00 10.71
N GLN A 256 22.52 15.46 10.92
CA GLN A 256 23.63 15.18 10.00
C GLN A 256 23.97 13.69 9.95
N GLU A 257 24.01 13.01 11.11
CA GLU A 257 24.26 11.56 11.15
C GLU A 257 23.09 10.77 10.57
N GLN A 258 21.85 11.21 10.80
CA GLN A 258 20.66 10.63 10.16
C GLN A 258 20.74 10.76 8.62
N THR A 259 21.05 11.95 8.10
CA THR A 259 21.22 12.20 6.66
C THR A 259 22.35 11.35 6.11
N LYS A 260 23.49 11.26 6.81
CA LYS A 260 24.64 10.47 6.38
C LYS A 260 24.30 8.98 6.27
N GLU A 261 23.59 8.44 7.26
CA GLU A 261 23.12 7.05 7.23
C GLU A 261 22.13 6.82 6.08
N LEU A 262 21.17 7.74 5.88
CA LEU A 262 20.24 7.65 4.76
C LEU A 262 20.97 7.62 3.40
N LEU A 263 21.95 8.52 3.20
CA LEU A 263 22.73 8.61 1.98
C LEU A 263 23.66 7.42 1.77
N SER A 264 24.11 6.76 2.82
CA SER A 264 24.92 5.54 2.71
C SER A 264 24.07 4.34 2.29
N ILE A 265 22.78 4.30 2.64
CA ILE A 265 21.89 3.18 2.35
C ILE A 265 21.26 3.29 0.96
N LEU A 266 20.83 4.48 0.55
CA LEU A 266 20.06 4.69 -0.69
C LEU A 266 20.67 4.06 -1.95
N PRO A 267 22.00 4.15 -2.21
CA PRO A 267 22.60 3.54 -3.40
C PRO A 267 22.36 2.02 -3.53
N PHE A 268 22.07 1.34 -2.42
CA PHE A 268 21.84 -0.10 -2.36
C PHE A 268 20.36 -0.48 -2.45
N LYS A 269 19.43 0.47 -2.62
CA LYS A 269 17.97 0.26 -2.61
C LYS A 269 17.32 0.25 -4.00
N GLY A 270 18.10 -0.08 -5.03
CA GLY A 270 17.60 -0.25 -6.39
C GLY A 270 17.70 0.97 -7.30
N GLU A 271 17.44 0.78 -8.59
CA GLU A 271 17.50 1.86 -9.60
C GLU A 271 16.47 2.97 -9.33
N LYS A 272 15.27 2.60 -8.88
CA LYS A 272 14.16 3.53 -8.61
C LYS A 272 14.35 4.37 -7.34
N SER A 273 15.31 4.01 -6.48
CA SER A 273 15.52 4.68 -5.19
C SER A 273 15.86 6.17 -5.35
N TYR A 274 16.60 6.53 -6.40
CA TYR A 274 16.98 7.93 -6.65
C TYR A 274 15.76 8.78 -6.97
N GLU A 275 14.93 8.36 -7.92
CA GLU A 275 13.72 9.08 -8.33
C GLU A 275 12.75 9.23 -7.15
N ARG A 276 12.54 8.16 -6.38
CA ARG A 276 11.69 8.20 -5.18
C ARG A 276 12.25 9.09 -4.08
N PHE A 277 13.57 9.14 -3.92
CA PHE A 277 14.21 10.09 -3.01
C PHE A 277 13.99 11.54 -3.44
N ILE A 278 14.10 11.85 -4.74
CA ILE A 278 13.79 13.19 -5.27
C ILE A 278 12.32 13.56 -5.03
N GLU A 279 11.38 12.64 -5.28
CA GLU A 279 9.96 12.84 -4.97
C GLU A 279 9.73 13.10 -3.48
N ALA A 280 10.36 12.29 -2.61
CA ALA A 280 10.30 12.46 -1.16
C ALA A 280 10.78 13.86 -0.75
N LEU A 281 11.90 14.34 -1.31
CA LEU A 281 12.42 15.69 -1.04
C LEU A 281 11.42 16.78 -1.47
N LYS A 282 10.77 16.64 -2.63
CA LYS A 282 9.77 17.61 -3.10
C LYS A 282 8.55 17.70 -2.18
N ILE A 283 8.11 16.57 -1.64
CA ILE A 283 6.92 16.45 -0.80
C ILE A 283 7.21 16.88 0.65
N THR A 284 8.43 16.63 1.13
CA THR A 284 8.87 16.96 2.51
C THR A 284 9.44 18.38 2.62
N GLU A 285 9.10 19.27 1.69
CA GLU A 285 9.51 20.68 1.63
C GLU A 285 11.01 20.92 1.32
N ASN A 286 11.82 19.87 1.13
CA ASN A 286 13.22 19.95 0.72
C ASN A 286 13.41 20.24 -0.79
N LYS A 287 12.59 21.13 -1.36
CA LYS A 287 12.53 21.41 -2.81
C LYS A 287 13.84 21.97 -3.37
N ASN A 288 14.56 22.77 -2.58
CA ASN A 288 15.84 23.34 -2.99
C ASN A 288 16.90 22.25 -3.21
N VAL A 289 16.96 21.28 -2.29
CA VAL A 289 17.85 20.12 -2.39
C VAL A 289 17.44 19.24 -3.58
N ALA A 290 16.14 18.99 -3.75
CA ALA A 290 15.64 18.24 -4.91
C ALA A 290 16.06 18.91 -6.23
N HIS A 291 15.84 20.22 -6.34
CA HIS A 291 16.20 20.98 -7.54
C HIS A 291 17.71 20.97 -7.81
N TYR A 292 18.53 21.11 -6.77
CA TYR A 292 19.99 21.03 -6.88
C TYR A 292 20.43 19.66 -7.44
N LEU A 293 19.87 18.57 -6.92
CA LEU A 293 20.18 17.21 -7.38
C LEU A 293 19.76 17.01 -8.84
N GLU A 294 18.57 17.48 -9.23
CA GLU A 294 18.07 17.39 -10.61
C GLU A 294 18.97 18.14 -11.61
N GLN A 295 19.53 19.29 -11.24
CA GLN A 295 20.49 20.01 -12.08
C GLN A 295 21.76 19.20 -12.35
N GLN A 296 22.24 18.42 -11.37
CA GLN A 296 23.43 17.57 -11.55
C GLN A 296 23.18 16.41 -12.52
N VAL A 297 21.93 15.91 -12.62
CA VAL A 297 21.56 14.87 -13.59
C VAL A 297 21.69 15.39 -15.03
N GLY A 298 21.37 16.66 -15.28
CA GLY A 298 21.48 17.32 -16.58
C GLY A 298 22.93 17.63 -16.98
N SER A 299 23.75 18.08 -16.04
CA SER A 299 25.16 18.45 -16.28
C SER A 299 26.09 17.27 -16.57
N THR A 300 25.71 16.06 -16.16
CA THR A 300 26.51 14.82 -16.33
C THR A 300 26.24 14.09 -17.66
N GLY A 301 25.48 14.70 -18.59
CA GLY A 301 25.15 14.15 -19.92
C GLY A 301 26.12 14.48 -21.05
N THR A 302 27.22 15.19 -20.76
CA THR A 302 28.25 15.59 -21.75
C THR A 302 29.62 15.04 -21.36
N PHE A 303 29.80 13.73 -21.45
CA PHE A 303 31.13 13.08 -21.49
C PHE A 303 31.06 11.83 -22.35
#